data_AF-A0A963R583-F1
#
_entry.id   AF-A0A963R583-F1
#
_cell.length_a   1.000
_cell.length_b   1.000
_cell.length_c   1.000
_cell.angle_alpha   90.00
_cell.angle_beta   90.00
_cell.angle_gamma   90.00
#
_symmetry.space_group_name_H-M   'P 1'
#
loop_
_entity.id
_entity.type
_entity.pdbx_description
1 polymer ?
#
loop_
_entity_poly.entity_id
_entity_poly.type
_entity_poly.pdbx_seq_one_letter_code
_entity_poly.pdbx_strand_id
1 'polypeptide(L)'
;RLTGPCGVSVVEVLSSGETRIAPSTVAPVRWESLGAELTEETTWETLVEQMSLTLLDREPDSDDELWIIRWKLRGHGPLIKELQSQRTQRELADLIEVEVAGHHETRRVHQFLREPHWDLLRAAEEDSLTRTYIDIVDEAGAATADAVRGELLNLDWGTGTQRRVLAHLLDETSTEELLADAKSAGLVWLT
;
A
#
# COMPACT_ATOMS: atom_id res chain seq x y z
N ARG A 1 7.33 -10.00 -7.17
CA ARG A 1 7.78 -10.50 -5.84
C ARG A 1 7.08 -11.83 -5.63
N LEU A 2 7.82 -12.88 -5.22
CA LEU A 2 7.21 -14.16 -4.83
C LEU A 2 6.51 -13.95 -3.49
N THR A 3 5.18 -13.90 -3.51
CA THR A 3 4.33 -13.89 -2.31
C THR A 3 3.57 -15.21 -2.30
N GLY A 4 3.85 -16.04 -1.28
CA GLY A 4 3.32 -17.38 -1.09
C GLY A 4 4.10 -18.08 0.03
N PRO A 5 3.60 -19.21 0.57
CA PRO A 5 4.24 -19.91 1.68
C PRO A 5 5.69 -20.29 1.32
N CYS A 6 6.65 -19.69 2.02
CA CYS A 6 8.04 -20.11 2.00
C CYS A 6 8.14 -21.40 2.82
N GLY A 7 7.90 -22.54 2.17
CA GLY A 7 7.99 -23.85 2.80
C GLY A 7 9.44 -24.14 3.20
N VAL A 8 9.63 -24.60 4.43
CA VAL A 8 10.89 -25.21 4.87
C VAL A 8 10.61 -26.70 5.01
N SER A 9 11.45 -27.56 4.45
CA SER A 9 11.30 -29.00 4.67
C SER A 9 12.11 -29.42 5.87
N VAL A 10 11.46 -30.00 6.87
CA VAL A 10 12.12 -30.67 7.99
C VAL A 10 12.53 -32.05 7.52
N VAL A 11 13.82 -32.34 7.58
CA VAL A 11 14.38 -33.64 7.23
C VAL A 11 14.74 -34.39 8.51
N GLU A 12 13.94 -35.38 8.87
CA GLU A 12 14.25 -36.31 9.97
C GLU A 12 15.03 -37.50 9.42
N VAL A 13 16.23 -37.72 9.95
CA VAL A 13 17.03 -38.92 9.68
C VAL A 13 16.86 -39.88 10.85
N LEU A 14 16.13 -40.97 10.63
CA LEU A 14 15.88 -41.98 11.64
C LEU A 14 17.13 -42.82 11.90
N SER A 15 17.22 -43.42 13.08
CA SER A 15 18.34 -44.31 13.47
C SER A 15 18.47 -45.56 12.59
N SER A 16 17.43 -45.89 11.81
CA SER A 16 17.42 -46.93 10.78
C SER A 16 18.09 -46.51 9.46
N GLY A 17 18.48 -45.24 9.31
CA GLY A 17 18.98 -44.67 8.06
C GLY A 17 17.89 -44.22 7.08
N GLU A 18 16.61 -44.38 7.45
CA GLU A 18 15.48 -43.89 6.67
C GLU A 18 15.33 -42.36 6.86
N THR A 19 15.09 -41.66 5.75
CA THR A 19 14.91 -40.21 5.75
C THR A 19 13.44 -39.85 5.54
N ARG A 20 12.87 -39.09 6.47
CA ARG A 20 11.52 -38.52 6.33
C ARG A 20 11.64 -37.03 6.07
N ILE A 21 11.01 -36.58 4.99
CA ILE A 21 10.95 -35.17 4.63
C ILE A 21 9.51 -34.72 4.86
N ALA A 22 9.29 -33.86 5.85
CA ALA A 22 8.01 -33.25 6.13
C ALA A 22 8.05 -31.77 5.73
N PRO A 23 7.12 -31.27 4.89
CA PRO A 23 6.99 -29.84 4.69
C PRO A 23 6.53 -29.18 5.99
N SER A 24 7.12 -28.04 6.33
CA SER A 24 6.74 -27.18 7.44
C SER A 24 6.52 -25.77 6.90
N THR A 25 5.33 -25.25 7.16
CA THR A 25 4.92 -23.89 6.80
C THR A 25 5.45 -22.93 7.86
N VAL A 26 6.30 -21.97 7.47
CA VAL A 26 7.00 -21.06 8.42
C VAL A 26 6.56 -19.60 8.23
N ALA A 27 5.54 -19.35 7.41
CA ALA A 27 5.06 -18.00 7.12
C ALA A 27 3.65 -17.79 7.69
N PRO A 28 3.49 -17.53 9.01
CA PRO A 28 2.19 -17.16 9.58
C PRO A 28 1.71 -15.78 9.10
N VAL A 29 2.57 -15.04 8.38
CA VAL A 29 2.28 -13.71 7.85
C VAL A 29 2.23 -13.77 6.33
N ARG A 30 1.05 -13.53 5.76
CA ARG A 30 0.84 -13.37 4.33
C ARG A 30 0.75 -11.90 3.96
N TRP A 31 1.37 -11.54 2.84
CA TRP A 31 1.33 -10.19 2.29
C TRP A 31 0.60 -10.22 0.96
N GLU A 32 -0.46 -9.43 0.86
CA GLU A 32 -1.26 -9.31 -0.35
C GLU A 32 -1.26 -7.88 -0.85
N SER A 33 -1.31 -7.71 -2.16
CA SER A 33 -1.50 -6.40 -2.77
C SER A 33 -2.65 -6.47 -3.76
N LEU A 34 -3.72 -5.77 -3.42
CA LEU A 34 -5.02 -5.86 -4.08
C LEU A 34 -5.39 -4.48 -4.63
N GLY A 35 -6.06 -4.44 -5.78
CA GLY A 35 -6.50 -3.19 -6.40
C GLY A 35 -7.96 -2.89 -6.08
N ALA A 36 -8.28 -1.62 -5.89
CA ALA A 36 -9.65 -1.12 -5.90
C ALA A 36 -9.73 0.09 -6.82
N GLU A 37 -10.79 0.19 -7.61
CA GLU A 37 -10.98 1.24 -8.61
C GLU A 37 -12.16 2.12 -8.20
N LEU A 38 -11.93 3.43 -8.17
CA LEU A 38 -12.89 4.43 -7.75
C LEU A 38 -13.20 5.36 -8.93
N THR A 39 -14.47 5.56 -9.20
CA THR A 39 -14.99 6.55 -10.15
C THR A 39 -15.74 7.65 -9.39
N GLU A 40 -16.20 8.67 -10.09
CA GLU A 40 -17.03 9.73 -9.48
C GLU A 40 -18.33 9.20 -8.86
N GLU A 41 -18.82 8.06 -9.35
CA GLU A 41 -20.06 7.42 -8.90
C GLU A 41 -19.83 6.41 -7.78
N THR A 42 -18.57 6.06 -7.46
CA THR A 42 -18.27 5.08 -6.42
C THR A 42 -18.70 5.60 -5.06
N THR A 43 -19.63 4.88 -4.43
CA THR A 43 -20.08 5.13 -3.06
C THR A 43 -19.26 4.31 -2.06
N TRP A 44 -19.38 4.67 -0.78
CA TRP A 44 -18.82 3.91 0.33
C TRP A 44 -19.25 2.45 0.33
N GLU A 45 -20.53 2.19 0.09
CA GLU A 45 -21.11 0.85 0.05
C GLU A 45 -20.52 0.02 -1.08
N THR A 46 -20.45 0.59 -2.30
CA THR A 46 -19.88 -0.09 -3.46
C THR A 46 -18.39 -0.38 -3.28
N LEU A 47 -17.64 0.54 -2.67
CA LEU A 47 -16.22 0.32 -2.40
C LEU A 47 -16.01 -0.79 -1.36
N VAL A 48 -16.76 -0.78 -0.26
CA VAL A 48 -16.69 -1.83 0.76
C VAL A 48 -17.05 -3.18 0.15
N GLU A 49 -18.15 -3.27 -0.60
CA GLU A 49 -18.57 -4.49 -1.28
C GLU A 49 -17.48 -5.02 -2.22
N GLN A 50 -16.94 -4.16 -3.09
CA GLN A 50 -15.87 -4.54 -4.02
C GLN A 50 -14.65 -5.10 -3.28
N MET A 51 -14.21 -4.44 -2.20
CA MET A 51 -13.02 -4.83 -1.45
C MET A 51 -13.27 -6.12 -0.66
N SER A 52 -14.44 -6.26 -0.04
CA SER A 52 -14.84 -7.46 0.68
C SER A 52 -14.93 -8.67 -0.25
N LEU A 53 -15.57 -8.53 -1.41
CA LEU A 53 -15.62 -9.61 -2.42
C LEU A 53 -14.22 -10.01 -2.89
N THR A 54 -13.36 -9.03 -3.14
CA THR A 54 -11.96 -9.31 -3.53
C THR A 54 -11.20 -10.07 -2.45
N LEU A 55 -11.51 -9.87 -1.17
CA LEU A 55 -10.93 -10.64 -0.07
C LEU A 55 -11.54 -12.03 0.06
N LEU A 56 -12.85 -12.18 -0.13
CA LEU A 56 -13.52 -13.48 -0.08
C LEU A 56 -13.06 -14.41 -1.20
N ASP A 57 -12.72 -13.85 -2.36
CA ASP A 57 -12.10 -14.60 -3.47
C ASP A 57 -10.67 -15.08 -3.14
N ARG A 58 -10.07 -14.58 -2.07
CA ARG A 58 -8.76 -15.02 -1.57
C ARG A 58 -9.01 -15.93 -0.36
N GLU A 59 -8.99 -17.23 -0.59
CA GLU A 59 -8.98 -18.19 0.52
C GLU A 59 -7.67 -18.03 1.32
N PRO A 60 -7.74 -17.85 2.66
CA PRO A 60 -6.60 -17.98 3.53
C PRO A 60 -6.16 -19.42 3.64
N ASP A 61 -4.85 -19.61 3.69
CA ASP A 61 -4.28 -20.93 3.97
C ASP A 61 -4.55 -21.28 5.43
N SER A 62 -4.65 -22.57 5.76
CA SER A 62 -4.97 -23.04 7.12
C SER A 62 -3.98 -22.57 8.20
N ASP A 63 -2.80 -22.12 7.76
CA ASP A 63 -1.67 -21.74 8.61
C ASP A 63 -1.47 -20.21 8.65
N ASP A 64 -2.34 -19.44 7.98
CA ASP A 64 -2.27 -17.98 7.95
C ASP A 64 -2.84 -17.38 9.25
N GLU A 65 -1.97 -16.84 10.11
CA GLU A 65 -2.38 -16.15 11.34
C GLU A 65 -2.59 -14.63 11.12
N LEU A 66 -1.79 -14.03 10.24
CA LEU A 66 -1.78 -12.60 9.97
C LEU A 66 -1.72 -12.31 8.46
N TRP A 67 -2.63 -11.47 8.00
CA TRP A 67 -2.66 -10.95 6.64
C TRP A 67 -2.40 -9.45 6.63
N ILE A 68 -1.37 -9.04 5.89
CA ILE A 68 -1.09 -7.64 5.63
C ILE A 68 -1.53 -7.34 4.20
N ILE A 69 -2.64 -6.63 4.08
CA ILE A 69 -3.28 -6.33 2.79
C ILE A 69 -2.97 -4.89 2.42
N ARG A 70 -2.26 -4.71 1.32
CA ARG A 70 -2.00 -3.40 0.72
C ARG A 70 -2.97 -3.14 -0.42
N TRP A 71 -3.97 -2.33 -0.14
CA TRP A 71 -4.94 -1.83 -1.10
C TRP A 71 -4.33 -0.71 -1.95
N LYS A 72 -4.37 -0.92 -3.27
CA LYS A 72 -3.95 0.04 -4.29
C LYS A 72 -5.20 0.72 -4.84
N LEU A 73 -5.49 1.90 -4.33
CA LEU A 73 -6.65 2.70 -4.73
C LEU A 73 -6.33 3.46 -6.00
N ARG A 74 -7.07 3.17 -7.07
CA ARG A 74 -6.95 3.83 -8.38
C ARG A 74 -8.19 4.63 -8.67
N GLY A 75 -8.05 5.63 -9.52
CA GLY A 75 -9.19 6.38 -10.04
C GLY A 75 -9.33 7.79 -9.46
N HIS A 76 -10.54 8.33 -9.55
CA HIS A 76 -10.87 9.73 -9.25
C HIS A 76 -12.24 9.83 -8.59
N GLY A 77 -12.50 10.96 -7.94
CA GLY A 77 -13.79 11.24 -7.29
C GLY A 77 -13.64 11.85 -5.90
N PRO A 78 -14.76 12.12 -5.21
CA PRO A 78 -14.74 12.66 -3.85
C PRO A 78 -14.20 11.62 -2.85
N LEU A 79 -14.59 10.35 -3.00
CA LEU A 79 -14.25 9.29 -2.06
C LEU A 79 -12.73 9.04 -1.96
N ILE A 80 -12.01 9.06 -3.09
CA ILE A 80 -10.55 8.90 -3.08
C ILE A 80 -9.83 10.06 -2.35
N LYS A 81 -10.43 11.26 -2.34
CA LYS A 81 -9.93 12.41 -1.59
C LYS A 81 -10.20 12.24 -0.09
N GLU A 82 -11.39 11.77 0.28
CA GLU A 82 -11.73 11.46 1.68
C GLU A 82 -10.80 10.40 2.27
N LEU A 83 -10.44 9.39 1.47
CA LEU A 83 -9.51 8.32 1.86
C LEU A 83 -8.06 8.76 2.05
N GLN A 84 -7.72 10.05 1.88
CA GLN A 84 -6.44 10.61 2.33
C GLN A 84 -6.35 10.70 3.86
N SER A 85 -7.50 10.77 4.54
CA SER A 85 -7.57 10.83 5.99
C SER A 85 -7.37 9.45 6.61
N GLN A 86 -6.40 9.33 7.52
CA GLN A 86 -6.17 8.08 8.26
C GLN A 86 -7.40 7.64 9.06
N ARG A 87 -8.22 8.59 9.52
CA ARG A 87 -9.49 8.28 10.21
C ARG A 87 -10.44 7.55 9.26
N THR A 88 -10.60 8.09 8.07
CA THR A 88 -11.50 7.57 7.04
C THR A 88 -11.03 6.21 6.51
N GLN A 89 -9.72 6.01 6.41
CA GLN A 89 -9.13 4.70 6.11
C GLN A 89 -9.43 3.64 7.19
N ARG A 90 -9.42 4.03 8.48
CA ARG A 90 -9.79 3.10 9.56
C ARG A 90 -11.27 2.75 9.50
N GLU A 91 -12.14 3.74 9.28
CA GLU A 91 -13.58 3.52 9.09
C GLU A 91 -13.83 2.56 7.91
N LEU A 92 -13.11 2.71 6.79
CA LEU A 92 -13.18 1.77 5.68
C LEU A 92 -12.74 0.35 6.06
N ALA A 93 -11.61 0.22 6.76
CA ALA A 93 -11.10 -1.07 7.20
C ALA A 93 -12.08 -1.79 8.13
N ASP A 94 -12.69 -1.05 9.06
CA ASP A 94 -13.68 -1.58 9.99
C ASP A 94 -14.92 -2.09 9.24
N LEU A 95 -15.41 -1.34 8.24
CA LEU A 95 -16.54 -1.75 7.40
C LEU A 95 -16.24 -3.00 6.58
N ILE A 96 -15.04 -3.08 5.99
CA ILE A 96 -14.61 -4.29 5.27
C ILE A 96 -14.62 -5.47 6.24
N GLU A 97 -13.99 -5.34 7.41
CA GLU A 97 -13.91 -6.42 8.39
C GLU A 97 -15.28 -6.90 8.88
N VAL A 98 -16.26 -6.00 8.99
CA VAL A 98 -17.65 -6.39 9.31
C VAL A 98 -18.24 -7.28 8.21
N GLU A 99 -18.02 -6.96 6.94
CA GLU A 99 -18.56 -7.75 5.81
C GLU A 99 -17.85 -9.08 5.59
N VAL A 100 -16.54 -9.16 5.88
CA VAL A 100 -15.79 -10.42 5.82
C VAL A 100 -15.77 -11.18 7.15
N ALA A 101 -16.43 -10.68 8.20
CA ALA A 101 -16.53 -11.36 9.48
C ALA A 101 -17.26 -12.71 9.33
N GLY A 102 -16.67 -13.76 9.88
CA GLY A 102 -17.26 -15.11 9.88
C GLY A 102 -16.67 -16.09 8.86
N HIS A 103 -15.77 -15.64 7.98
CA HIS A 103 -15.15 -16.52 6.99
C HIS A 103 -13.89 -17.21 7.54
N HIS A 104 -13.01 -16.56 8.33
CA HIS A 104 -11.78 -17.16 8.88
C HIS A 104 -11.28 -16.48 10.18
N GLU A 105 -10.46 -17.16 10.99
CA GLU A 105 -9.84 -16.63 12.23
C GLU A 105 -8.58 -15.76 11.98
N THR A 106 -8.13 -15.65 10.73
CA THR A 106 -6.93 -14.92 10.34
C THR A 106 -7.07 -13.42 10.62
N ARG A 107 -6.13 -12.85 11.37
CA ARG A 107 -6.10 -11.41 11.64
C ARG A 107 -5.70 -10.66 10.38
N ARG A 108 -6.46 -9.64 9.98
CA ARG A 108 -6.14 -8.78 8.82
C ARG A 108 -5.70 -7.39 9.25
N VAL A 109 -4.75 -6.82 8.49
CA VAL A 109 -4.23 -5.46 8.64
C VAL A 109 -4.29 -4.78 7.28
N HIS A 110 -5.04 -3.69 7.19
CA HIS A 110 -5.30 -2.97 5.95
C HIS A 110 -4.37 -1.76 5.84
N GLN A 111 -3.69 -1.66 4.72
CA GLN A 111 -2.90 -0.50 4.31
C GLN A 111 -3.48 0.04 3.01
N PHE A 112 -3.72 1.33 2.92
CA PHE A 112 -4.27 1.97 1.72
C PHE A 112 -3.18 2.84 1.10
N LEU A 113 -2.86 2.53 -0.15
CA LEU A 113 -1.94 3.28 -0.98
C LEU A 113 -2.73 3.80 -2.18
N ARG A 114 -2.69 5.11 -2.40
CA ARG A 114 -3.19 5.67 -3.65
C ARG A 114 -2.18 5.38 -4.74
N GLU A 115 -2.62 4.76 -5.82
CA GLU A 115 -1.78 4.65 -7.00
C GLU A 115 -1.96 5.88 -7.90
N PRO A 116 -0.86 6.38 -8.49
CA PRO A 116 -0.92 7.44 -9.48
C PRO A 116 -1.84 7.02 -10.62
N HIS A 117 -2.63 7.97 -11.12
CA HIS A 117 -3.51 7.72 -12.25
C HIS A 117 -2.69 7.68 -13.56
N TRP A 118 -2.00 6.57 -13.81
CA TRP A 118 -1.07 6.43 -14.93
C TRP A 118 -1.72 6.68 -16.30
N ASP A 119 -3.03 6.42 -16.44
CA ASP A 119 -3.74 6.71 -17.68
C ASP A 119 -4.00 8.21 -17.87
N LEU A 120 -4.13 8.98 -16.78
CA LEU A 120 -4.14 10.45 -16.86
C LEU A 120 -2.73 10.96 -17.16
N LEU A 121 -1.68 10.36 -16.57
CA LEU A 121 -0.28 10.66 -16.92
C LEU A 121 0.01 10.43 -18.40
N ARG A 122 -0.49 9.34 -18.99
CA ARG A 122 -0.33 9.08 -20.43
C ARG A 122 -1.16 10.00 -21.31
N ALA A 123 -2.43 10.25 -20.96
CA ALA A 123 -3.26 11.19 -21.71
C ALA A 123 -2.72 12.63 -21.63
N ALA A 124 -2.11 12.98 -20.50
CA ALA A 124 -1.44 14.25 -20.27
C ALA A 124 -0.18 14.49 -21.10
N GLU A 125 0.45 13.45 -21.65
CA GLU A 125 1.62 13.62 -22.54
C GLU A 125 1.26 14.40 -23.82
N GLU A 126 -0.04 14.48 -24.15
CA GLU A 126 -0.56 15.26 -25.29
C GLU A 126 -0.76 16.76 -24.95
N ASP A 127 -0.85 17.13 -23.67
CA ASP A 127 -1.00 18.53 -23.24
C ASP A 127 0.36 19.15 -22.85
N SER A 128 0.68 20.28 -23.50
CA SER A 128 1.94 20.99 -23.31
C SER A 128 2.17 21.50 -21.88
N LEU A 129 1.11 21.92 -21.18
CA LEU A 129 1.22 22.41 -19.80
C LEU A 129 1.49 21.27 -18.84
N THR A 130 0.77 20.17 -19.01
CA THR A 130 0.92 19.00 -18.18
C THR A 130 2.27 18.31 -18.36
N ARG A 131 2.76 18.21 -19.60
CA ARG A 131 4.12 17.74 -19.88
C ARG A 131 5.18 18.62 -19.23
N THR A 132 5.06 19.94 -19.37
CA THR A 132 5.99 20.88 -18.73
C THR A 132 5.99 20.70 -17.21
N TYR A 133 4.83 20.47 -16.60
CA TYR A 133 4.74 20.19 -15.17
C TYR A 133 5.45 18.89 -14.78
N ILE A 134 5.21 17.80 -15.51
CA ILE A 134 5.87 16.51 -15.26
C ILE A 134 7.39 16.65 -15.41
N ASP A 135 7.86 17.32 -16.46
CA ASP A 135 9.29 17.56 -16.71
C ASP A 135 9.93 18.36 -15.55
N ILE A 136 9.24 19.39 -15.02
CA ILE A 136 9.70 20.14 -13.85
C ILE A 136 9.80 19.25 -12.61
N VAL A 137 8.80 18.39 -12.36
CA VAL A 137 8.81 17.48 -11.22
C VAL A 137 9.93 16.43 -11.37
N ASP A 138 10.21 15.95 -12.58
CA ASP A 138 11.31 15.02 -12.82
C ASP A 138 12.69 15.68 -12.69
N GLU A 139 12.86 16.90 -13.19
CA GLU A 139 14.14 17.61 -13.16
C GLU A 139 14.49 18.12 -11.76
N ALA A 140 13.52 18.70 -11.05
CA ALA A 140 13.76 19.39 -9.78
C ALA A 140 13.24 18.63 -8.55
N GLY A 141 12.38 17.63 -8.73
CA GLY A 141 11.64 17.04 -7.63
C GLY A 141 12.52 16.24 -6.67
N ALA A 142 13.49 15.46 -7.16
CA ALA A 142 14.39 14.70 -6.30
C ALA A 142 15.25 15.63 -5.41
N ALA A 143 15.83 16.67 -6.01
CA ALA A 143 16.60 17.67 -5.28
C ALA A 143 15.74 18.44 -4.26
N THR A 144 14.48 18.73 -4.62
CA THR A 144 13.53 19.38 -3.72
C THR A 144 13.12 18.47 -2.57
N ALA A 145 12.86 17.19 -2.82
CA ALA A 145 12.56 16.20 -1.78
C ALA A 145 13.74 16.08 -0.79
N ASP A 146 14.97 16.03 -1.29
CA ASP A 146 16.17 15.97 -0.45
C ASP A 146 16.40 17.25 0.34
N ALA A 147 16.15 18.42 -0.26
CA ALA A 147 16.21 19.70 0.45
C ALA A 147 15.17 19.77 1.58
N VAL A 148 13.92 19.35 1.32
CA VAL A 148 12.86 19.29 2.33
C VAL A 148 13.20 18.29 3.43
N ARG A 149 13.73 17.10 3.10
CA ARG A 149 14.23 16.14 4.10
C ARG A 149 15.33 16.77 4.96
N GLY A 150 16.28 17.48 4.35
CA GLY A 150 17.35 18.18 5.05
C GLY A 150 16.84 19.24 6.03
N GLU A 151 15.91 20.09 5.59
CA GLU A 151 15.25 21.08 6.44
C GLU A 151 14.48 20.42 7.59
N LEU A 152 13.69 19.38 7.30
CA LEU A 152 12.99 18.61 8.32
C LEU A 152 13.98 17.97 9.31
N LEU A 153 15.16 17.53 8.92
CA LEU A 153 16.14 16.97 9.88
C LEU A 153 16.87 18.03 10.71
N ASN A 154 16.87 19.29 10.26
CA ASN A 154 17.52 20.43 10.89
C ASN A 154 16.59 21.24 11.81
N LEU A 155 15.27 21.10 11.65
CA LEU A 155 14.30 21.68 12.57
C LEU A 155 14.47 21.12 14.00
N ASP A 156 14.19 21.95 14.99
CA ASP A 156 14.32 21.59 16.40
C ASP A 156 13.04 20.87 16.88
N TRP A 157 12.96 19.56 16.62
CA TRP A 157 11.80 18.71 16.99
C TRP A 157 11.73 18.35 18.47
N GLY A 158 12.52 19.00 19.33
CA GLY A 158 12.58 18.68 20.75
C GLY A 158 13.42 17.44 21.03
N THR A 159 12.85 16.41 21.67
CA THR A 159 13.64 15.32 22.25
C THR A 159 14.35 14.46 21.19
N GLY A 160 15.55 13.95 21.53
CA GLY A 160 16.36 13.11 20.62
C GLY A 160 15.72 11.78 20.19
N THR A 161 14.58 11.40 20.76
CA THR A 161 13.80 10.22 20.33
C THR A 161 12.85 10.57 19.18
N GLN A 162 12.19 11.73 19.24
CA GLN A 162 11.31 12.22 18.16
C GLN A 162 12.12 12.46 16.88
N ARG A 163 13.33 13.03 17.00
CA ARG A 163 14.25 13.21 15.88
C ARG A 163 14.66 11.89 15.23
N ARG A 164 14.90 10.84 16.02
CA ARG A 164 15.26 9.50 15.51
C ARG A 164 14.09 8.84 14.78
N VAL A 165 12.89 8.94 15.32
CA VAL A 165 11.68 8.41 14.68
C VAL A 165 11.43 9.15 13.37
N LEU A 166 11.54 10.48 13.35
CA LEU A 166 11.38 11.27 12.13
C LEU A 166 12.43 10.92 11.08
N ALA A 167 13.71 10.80 11.48
CA ALA A 167 14.78 10.41 10.57
C ALA A 167 14.54 9.03 9.95
N HIS A 168 14.05 8.08 10.74
CA HIS A 168 13.70 6.74 10.24
C HIS A 168 12.52 6.80 9.26
N LEU A 169 11.45 7.54 9.57
CA LEU A 169 10.30 7.68 8.68
C LEU A 169 10.67 8.38 7.36
N LEU A 170 11.54 9.40 7.39
CA LEU A 170 12.01 10.09 6.19
C LEU A 170 12.89 9.20 5.30
N ASP A 171 13.64 8.28 5.90
CA ASP A 171 14.48 7.29 5.21
C ASP A 171 13.62 6.17 4.58
N GLU A 172 12.55 5.76 5.26
CA GLU A 172 11.59 4.79 4.72
C GLU A 172 10.68 5.37 3.62
N THR A 173 10.57 6.69 3.53
CA THR A 173 9.74 7.36 2.52
C THR A 173 10.45 7.35 1.16
N SER A 174 9.94 6.57 0.21
CA SER A 174 10.50 6.50 -1.14
C SER A 174 10.39 7.83 -1.88
N THR A 175 11.51 8.35 -2.40
CA THR A 175 11.51 9.53 -3.28
C THR A 175 10.67 9.28 -4.54
N GLU A 176 10.69 8.05 -5.06
CA GLU A 176 9.92 7.67 -6.24
C GLU A 176 8.41 7.76 -5.97
N GLU A 177 7.95 7.30 -4.79
CA GLU A 177 6.55 7.40 -4.38
C GLU A 177 6.13 8.86 -4.18
N LEU A 178 6.98 9.68 -3.54
CA LEU A 178 6.73 11.11 -3.37
C LEU A 178 6.61 11.85 -4.70
N LEU A 179 7.46 11.54 -5.67
CA LEU A 179 7.41 12.15 -7.00
C LEU A 179 6.19 11.70 -7.78
N ALA A 180 5.82 10.43 -7.68
CA ALA A 180 4.61 9.91 -8.31
C ALA A 180 3.34 10.56 -7.73
N ASP A 181 3.31 10.78 -6.42
CA ASP A 181 2.24 11.51 -5.73
C ASP A 181 2.20 12.98 -6.13
N ALA A 182 3.36 13.65 -6.21
CA ALA A 182 3.45 15.03 -6.66
C ALA A 182 2.90 15.18 -8.08
N LYS A 183 3.32 14.32 -9.02
CA LYS A 183 2.80 14.29 -10.38
C LYS A 183 1.29 14.07 -10.40
N SER A 184 0.80 13.07 -9.65
CA SER A 184 -0.63 12.79 -9.59
C SER A 184 -1.43 13.94 -8.99
N ALA A 185 -0.88 14.68 -8.01
CA ALA A 185 -1.53 15.83 -7.41
C ALA A 185 -1.62 16.99 -8.41
N GLY A 186 -0.55 17.32 -9.12
CA GLY A 186 -0.56 18.41 -10.10
C GLY A 186 -1.48 18.14 -11.29
N LEU A 187 -1.61 16.88 -11.71
CA LEU A 187 -2.57 16.50 -12.75
C LEU A 187 -4.01 16.85 -12.39
N VAL A 188 -4.41 16.60 -11.14
CA VAL A 188 -5.76 16.94 -10.64
C VAL A 188 -6.03 18.45 -10.65
N TRP A 189 -4.98 19.28 -10.62
CA TRP A 189 -5.13 20.74 -10.68
C TRP A 189 -5.16 21.29 -12.11
N LEU A 190 -4.56 20.58 -13.06
CA LEU A 190 -4.41 21.01 -14.45
C LEU A 190 -5.57 20.53 -15.35
N THR A 191 -6.33 19.53 -14.91
CA THR A 191 -7.57 19.03 -15.54
C THR A 191 -8.81 19.59 -14.87
#